data_AF-A0A954M673-F1
#
_entry.id   AF-A0A954M673-F1
#
_cell.length_a   1.000
_cell.length_b   1.000
_cell.length_c   1.000
_cell.angle_alpha   90.00
_cell.angle_beta   90.00
_cell.angle_gamma   90.00
#
_symmetry.space_group_name_H-M   'P 1'
#
loop_
_entity.id
_entity.type
_entity.pdbx_description
1 polymer ?
#
loop_
_entity_poly.entity_id
_entity_poly.type
_entity_poly.pdbx_seq_one_letter_code
_entity_poly.pdbx_strand_id
1 'polypeptide(L)'
;MKTNKRSFVSLLSAMSFVVLAVTGILAFVQPFSIAVVGLHALMGFVFVGLIALHVANNFNHLSRYLKTKMLWVTLLLMGGMTTVFFWQPDPVRSLLALSQNLGPAIDQFEMQDDGLVYQYHPSPHYRMTLTIRTGQGFEVEAPPHVAIWLENASFYHIQTLHEPRDLSVGRAALPYWDFKVRGWEEAKLKAKASGKDPIQQLATDGTSGATRNSSFDPADYILPAAPDNPMPYRLLIEIDQPNDHQPSLVYSVEIDNAAPRAFQLLDLVGYPKQEDDDENGNEVWALYFVDEQFHSALTLIDSALLTIDRN
;
A
#
# COMPACT_ATOMS: atom_id res chain seq x y z
N MET A 1 -38.28 -22.16 33.49
CA MET A 1 -36.91 -22.35 32.95
C MET A 1 -36.73 -21.94 31.48
N LYS A 2 -37.69 -22.19 30.56
CA LYS A 2 -37.57 -21.80 29.13
C LYS A 2 -37.65 -20.28 28.86
N THR A 3 -38.39 -19.52 29.66
CA THR A 3 -38.56 -18.05 29.52
C THR A 3 -37.27 -17.29 29.81
N ASN A 4 -36.53 -17.66 30.86
CA ASN A 4 -35.27 -17.00 31.24
C ASN A 4 -34.18 -17.17 30.16
N LYS A 5 -34.13 -18.31 29.48
CA LYS A 5 -33.16 -18.54 28.38
C LYS A 5 -33.44 -17.65 27.16
N ARG A 6 -34.72 -17.41 26.83
CA ARG A 6 -35.11 -16.53 25.73
C ARG A 6 -34.79 -15.07 26.02
N SER A 7 -35.10 -14.60 27.23
CA SER A 7 -34.77 -13.24 27.67
C SER A 7 -33.26 -13.00 27.69
N PHE A 8 -32.47 -14.00 28.15
CA PHE A 8 -31.02 -13.92 28.15
C PHE A 8 -30.42 -13.77 26.75
N VAL A 9 -30.81 -14.62 25.78
CA VAL A 9 -30.29 -14.54 24.41
C VAL A 9 -30.66 -13.21 23.76
N SER A 10 -31.90 -12.75 23.92
CA SER A 10 -32.32 -11.45 23.36
C SER A 10 -31.57 -10.27 23.97
N LEU A 11 -31.36 -10.27 25.29
CA LEU A 11 -30.60 -9.20 25.96
C LEU A 11 -29.13 -9.22 25.53
N LEU A 12 -28.52 -10.39 25.45
CA LEU A 12 -27.13 -10.55 25.00
C LEU A 12 -26.95 -10.13 23.54
N SER A 13 -27.91 -10.45 22.66
CA SER A 13 -27.94 -9.94 21.29
C SER A 13 -28.01 -8.41 21.27
N ALA A 14 -28.91 -7.80 22.06
CA ALA A 14 -29.03 -6.35 22.11
C ALA A 14 -27.73 -5.68 22.58
N MET A 15 -27.08 -6.21 23.63
CA MET A 15 -25.80 -5.69 24.11
C MET A 15 -24.68 -5.88 23.08
N SER A 16 -24.62 -7.02 22.40
CA SER A 16 -23.63 -7.27 21.34
C SER A 16 -23.81 -6.32 20.16
N PHE A 17 -25.06 -5.99 19.80
CA PHE A 17 -25.35 -4.98 18.78
C PHE A 17 -24.82 -3.59 19.19
N VAL A 18 -24.97 -3.19 20.45
CA VAL A 18 -24.40 -1.93 20.95
C VAL A 18 -22.88 -1.92 20.79
N VAL A 19 -22.19 -3.00 21.15
CA VAL A 19 -20.73 -3.11 20.97
C VAL A 19 -20.36 -2.98 19.50
N LEU A 20 -21.07 -3.68 18.60
CA LEU A 20 -20.85 -3.59 17.16
C LEU A 20 -21.08 -2.18 16.60
N ALA A 21 -22.17 -1.52 17.00
CA ALA A 21 -22.47 -0.16 16.56
C ALA A 21 -21.40 0.84 17.00
N VAL A 22 -21.01 0.79 18.28
CA VAL A 22 -19.97 1.69 18.83
C VAL A 22 -18.63 1.43 18.17
N THR A 23 -18.20 0.17 18.10
CA THR A 23 -16.91 -0.16 17.47
C THR A 23 -16.90 0.11 15.97
N GLY A 24 -18.03 0.00 15.27
CA GLY A 24 -18.16 0.36 13.87
C GLY A 24 -18.05 1.87 13.63
N ILE A 25 -18.65 2.69 14.50
CA ILE A 25 -18.49 4.16 14.45
C ILE A 25 -17.04 4.53 14.75
N LEU A 26 -16.44 3.97 15.80
CA LEU A 26 -15.03 4.21 16.14
C LEU A 26 -14.11 3.82 14.98
N ALA A 27 -14.35 2.66 14.37
CA ALA A 27 -13.64 2.21 13.18
C ALA A 27 -13.95 3.03 11.92
N PHE A 28 -14.81 4.04 11.95
CA PHE A 28 -15.02 4.96 10.83
C PHE A 28 -14.35 6.32 11.12
N VAL A 29 -14.49 6.83 12.34
CA VAL A 29 -14.03 8.18 12.72
C VAL A 29 -12.60 8.24 13.24
N GLN A 30 -12.01 7.12 13.66
CA GLN A 30 -10.65 7.08 14.20
C GLN A 30 -9.66 6.46 13.19
N PRO A 31 -8.36 6.79 13.31
CA PRO A 31 -7.30 6.04 12.65
C PRO A 31 -7.39 4.55 12.97
N PHE A 32 -6.87 3.72 12.08
CA PHE A 32 -6.95 2.27 12.24
C PHE A 32 -6.37 1.79 13.58
N SER A 33 -7.13 0.92 14.24
CA SER A 33 -6.72 0.27 15.48
C SER A 33 -7.05 -1.21 15.40
N ILE A 34 -6.02 -2.05 15.50
CA ILE A 34 -6.15 -3.52 15.54
C ILE A 34 -7.11 -3.93 16.67
N ALA A 35 -7.08 -3.22 17.81
CA ALA A 35 -7.96 -3.50 18.94
C ALA A 35 -9.43 -3.22 18.61
N VAL A 36 -9.74 -2.06 18.00
CA VAL A 36 -11.12 -1.68 17.66
C VAL A 36 -11.67 -2.58 16.56
N VAL A 37 -10.92 -2.75 15.47
CA VAL A 37 -11.33 -3.58 14.33
C VAL A 37 -11.40 -5.06 14.73
N GLY A 38 -10.43 -5.55 15.49
CA GLY A 38 -10.42 -6.91 16.01
C GLY A 38 -11.61 -7.20 16.95
N LEU A 39 -11.92 -6.27 17.86
CA LEU A 39 -13.10 -6.37 18.72
C LEU A 39 -14.40 -6.37 17.90
N HIS A 40 -14.53 -5.48 16.90
CA HIS A 40 -15.69 -5.42 16.02
C HIS A 40 -15.89 -6.75 15.26
N ALA A 41 -14.84 -7.25 14.62
CA ALA A 41 -14.87 -8.49 13.84
C ALA A 41 -15.21 -9.70 14.72
N LEU A 42 -14.56 -9.84 15.88
CA LEU A 42 -14.80 -10.95 16.81
C LEU A 42 -16.22 -10.90 17.37
N MET A 43 -16.67 -9.73 17.82
CA MET A 43 -18.05 -9.56 18.31
C MET A 43 -19.06 -9.79 17.19
N GLY A 44 -18.74 -9.46 15.95
CA GLY A 44 -19.58 -9.72 14.77
C GLY A 44 -19.78 -11.22 14.57
N PHE A 45 -18.70 -11.99 14.64
CA PHE A 45 -18.75 -13.45 14.56
C PHE A 45 -19.59 -14.06 15.69
N VAL A 46 -19.38 -13.62 16.94
CA VAL A 46 -20.20 -14.05 18.09
C VAL A 46 -21.67 -13.68 17.87
N PHE A 47 -21.94 -12.48 17.37
CA PHE A 47 -23.28 -11.98 17.13
C PHE A 47 -24.03 -12.79 16.07
N VAL A 48 -23.37 -13.28 15.02
CA VAL A 48 -23.96 -14.21 14.04
C VAL A 48 -24.47 -15.48 14.75
N GLY A 49 -23.67 -16.06 15.65
CA GLY A 49 -24.08 -17.20 16.46
C GLY A 49 -25.29 -16.90 17.37
N LEU A 50 -25.30 -15.71 17.99
CA LEU A 50 -26.43 -15.27 18.81
C LEU A 50 -27.71 -15.05 17.99
N ILE A 51 -27.60 -14.52 16.76
CA ILE A 51 -28.74 -14.39 15.85
C ILE A 51 -29.28 -15.77 15.49
N ALA A 52 -28.44 -16.76 15.17
CA ALA A 52 -28.90 -18.12 14.88
C ALA A 52 -29.70 -18.71 16.06
N LEU A 53 -29.19 -18.55 17.29
CA LEU A 53 -29.90 -18.95 18.51
C LEU A 53 -31.19 -18.16 18.73
N HIS A 54 -31.18 -16.85 18.44
CA HIS A 54 -32.36 -15.99 18.53
C HIS A 54 -33.45 -16.43 17.54
N VAL A 55 -33.08 -16.73 16.29
CA VAL A 55 -33.99 -17.24 15.26
C VAL A 55 -34.55 -18.60 15.65
N ALA A 56 -33.71 -19.54 16.08
CA ALA A 56 -34.16 -20.86 16.52
C ALA A 56 -35.14 -20.77 17.71
N ASN A 57 -34.86 -19.89 18.67
CA ASN A 57 -35.72 -19.68 19.84
C ASN A 57 -37.07 -19.06 19.48
N ASN A 58 -37.14 -18.27 18.41
CA ASN A 58 -38.33 -17.50 17.99
C ASN A 58 -38.90 -17.94 16.64
N PHE A 59 -38.54 -19.14 16.15
CA PHE A 59 -38.83 -19.59 14.79
C PHE A 59 -40.32 -19.54 14.43
N ASN A 60 -41.20 -19.99 15.31
CA ASN A 60 -42.66 -19.98 15.08
C ASN A 60 -43.23 -18.57 14.87
N HIS A 61 -42.60 -17.56 15.47
CA HIS A 61 -43.01 -16.17 15.30
C HIS A 61 -42.39 -15.59 14.03
N LEU A 62 -41.10 -15.83 13.79
CA LEU A 62 -40.39 -15.36 12.60
C LEU A 62 -40.96 -15.95 11.29
N SER A 63 -41.36 -17.22 11.30
CA SER A 63 -41.86 -17.91 10.09
C SER A 63 -43.13 -17.29 9.51
N ARG A 64 -43.88 -16.52 10.32
CA ARG A 64 -45.05 -15.76 9.86
C ARG A 64 -44.65 -14.60 8.95
N TYR A 65 -43.53 -13.93 9.25
CA TYR A 65 -43.04 -12.80 8.45
C TYR A 65 -42.50 -13.26 7.10
N LEU A 66 -41.95 -14.47 7.00
CA LEU A 66 -41.48 -15.06 5.75
C LEU A 66 -42.59 -15.22 4.69
N LYS A 67 -43.86 -15.26 5.10
CA LYS A 67 -45.01 -15.41 4.20
C LYS A 67 -45.57 -14.07 3.71
N THR A 68 -44.99 -12.95 4.13
CA THR A 68 -45.50 -11.61 3.79
C THR A 68 -44.79 -11.04 2.57
N LYS A 69 -45.48 -10.19 1.79
CA LYS A 69 -44.87 -9.46 0.67
C LYS A 69 -43.71 -8.55 1.11
N MET A 70 -43.67 -8.19 2.40
CA MET A 70 -42.60 -7.40 3.00
C MET A 70 -41.23 -8.10 2.94
N LEU A 71 -41.19 -9.44 2.91
CA LEU A 71 -39.96 -10.19 2.70
C LEU A 71 -39.28 -9.81 1.38
N TRP A 72 -40.05 -9.73 0.30
CA TRP A 72 -39.50 -9.40 -1.02
C TRP A 72 -39.00 -7.95 -1.08
N VAL A 73 -39.71 -7.03 -0.45
CA VAL A 73 -39.28 -5.62 -0.33
C VAL A 73 -37.96 -5.53 0.44
N THR A 74 -37.85 -6.23 1.56
CA THR A 74 -36.61 -6.23 2.39
C THR A 74 -35.44 -6.89 1.67
N LEU A 75 -35.67 -7.99 0.94
CA LEU A 75 -34.64 -8.63 0.10
C LEU A 75 -34.18 -7.72 -1.05
N LEU A 76 -35.10 -7.02 -1.72
CA LEU A 76 -34.76 -6.06 -2.78
C LEU A 76 -33.94 -4.89 -2.24
N LEU A 77 -34.30 -4.34 -1.08
CA LEU A 77 -33.54 -3.28 -0.44
C LEU A 77 -32.13 -3.75 -0.05
N MET A 78 -32.01 -4.94 0.55
CA MET A 78 -30.71 -5.49 0.92
C MET A 78 -29.83 -5.76 -0.32
N GLY A 79 -30.41 -6.36 -1.36
CA GLY A 79 -29.72 -6.59 -2.63
C GLY A 79 -29.29 -5.28 -3.28
N GLY A 80 -30.16 -4.28 -3.35
CA GLY A 80 -29.87 -2.97 -3.91
C GLY A 80 -28.76 -2.25 -3.16
N MET A 81 -28.80 -2.24 -1.83
CA MET A 81 -27.76 -1.62 -1.00
C MET A 81 -26.40 -2.33 -1.16
N THR A 82 -26.42 -3.66 -1.25
CA THR A 82 -25.22 -4.47 -1.53
C THR A 82 -24.63 -4.13 -2.90
N THR A 83 -25.46 -4.07 -3.94
CA THR A 83 -25.03 -3.69 -5.30
C THR A 83 -24.45 -2.28 -5.34
N VAL A 84 -25.09 -1.29 -4.70
CA VAL A 84 -24.59 0.09 -4.62
C VAL A 84 -23.23 0.13 -3.92
N PHE A 85 -23.07 -0.63 -2.84
CA PHE A 85 -21.80 -0.72 -2.13
C PHE A 85 -20.68 -1.34 -2.97
N PHE A 86 -20.96 -2.37 -3.77
CA PHE A 86 -19.97 -2.96 -4.68
C PHE A 86 -19.66 -2.09 -5.90
N TRP A 87 -20.66 -1.37 -6.42
CA TRP A 87 -20.47 -0.50 -7.58
C TRP A 87 -19.73 0.81 -7.22
N GLN A 88 -19.83 1.26 -5.97
CA GLN A 88 -19.17 2.46 -5.44
C GLN A 88 -19.29 3.70 -6.37
N PRO A 89 -20.50 4.20 -6.66
CA PRO A 89 -20.66 5.47 -7.38
C PRO A 89 -20.14 6.64 -6.55
N ASP A 90 -19.93 7.80 -7.18
CA ASP A 90 -19.26 8.97 -6.56
C ASP A 90 -19.79 9.35 -5.16
N PRO A 91 -21.12 9.37 -4.88
CA PRO A 91 -21.61 9.68 -3.54
C PRO A 91 -21.14 8.69 -2.46
N VAL A 92 -21.01 7.41 -2.81
CA VAL A 92 -20.51 6.37 -1.89
C VAL A 92 -19.02 6.57 -1.65
N ARG A 93 -18.24 6.85 -2.70
CA ARG A 93 -16.80 7.13 -2.56
C ARG A 93 -16.54 8.37 -1.71
N SER A 94 -17.27 9.46 -1.93
CA SER A 94 -17.16 10.69 -1.13
C SER A 94 -17.48 10.45 0.35
N LEU A 95 -18.46 9.59 0.66
CA LEU A 95 -18.75 9.22 2.03
C LEU A 95 -17.66 8.34 2.65
N LEU A 96 -17.15 7.36 1.90
CA LEU A 96 -16.04 6.51 2.34
C LEU A 96 -14.73 7.32 2.54
N ALA A 97 -14.50 8.35 1.73
CA ALA A 97 -13.35 9.26 1.86
C ALA A 97 -13.37 10.09 3.16
N LEU A 98 -14.52 10.20 3.84
CA LEU A 98 -14.60 10.81 5.17
C LEU A 98 -14.08 9.86 6.28
N SER A 99 -13.95 8.56 5.98
CA SER A 99 -13.41 7.57 6.92
C SER A 99 -11.96 7.90 7.24
N GLN A 100 -11.65 7.99 8.54
CA GLN A 100 -10.29 8.10 9.04
C GLN A 100 -9.62 6.72 9.17
N ASN A 101 -10.40 5.64 9.03
CA ASN A 101 -9.89 4.29 9.03
C ASN A 101 -9.51 3.88 7.60
N LEU A 102 -8.24 4.06 7.29
CA LEU A 102 -7.60 3.67 6.03
C LEU A 102 -7.19 2.17 6.02
N GLY A 103 -7.68 1.38 6.98
CA GLY A 103 -7.23 0.01 7.23
C GLY A 103 -5.89 -0.03 7.98
N PRO A 104 -5.31 -1.22 8.22
CA PRO A 104 -3.91 -1.35 8.61
C PRO A 104 -3.09 -0.79 7.44
N ALA A 105 -2.94 0.52 7.41
CA ALA A 105 -2.13 1.21 6.44
C ALA A 105 -0.71 0.74 6.72
N ILE A 106 -0.29 -0.26 5.95
CA ILE A 106 1.09 -0.73 5.91
C ILE A 106 1.98 0.46 5.56
N ASP A 107 1.42 1.47 4.91
CA ASP A 107 2.02 2.67 4.36
C ASP A 107 1.22 3.94 4.74
N GLN A 108 1.89 4.95 5.29
CA GLN A 108 1.31 6.29 5.48
C GLN A 108 2.20 7.31 4.78
N PHE A 109 1.61 8.10 3.88
CA PHE A 109 2.29 9.18 3.19
C PHE A 109 1.66 10.51 3.59
N GLU A 110 2.44 11.35 4.25
CA GLU A 110 2.02 12.68 4.68
C GLU A 110 2.95 13.73 4.06
N MET A 111 2.35 14.78 3.52
CA MET A 111 3.06 15.95 3.01
C MET A 111 2.67 17.14 3.89
N GLN A 112 3.68 17.78 4.48
CA GLN A 112 3.57 18.92 5.36
C GLN A 112 4.39 20.08 4.77
N ASP A 113 4.19 21.28 5.29
CA ASP A 113 4.87 22.49 4.78
C ASP A 113 6.41 22.39 4.86
N ASP A 114 6.92 21.61 5.82
CA ASP A 114 8.36 21.44 6.09
C ASP A 114 8.94 20.12 5.55
N GLY A 115 8.13 19.26 4.94
CA GLY A 115 8.58 17.91 4.65
C GLY A 115 7.59 16.95 4.02
N LEU A 116 8.12 15.82 3.60
CA LEU A 116 7.37 14.62 3.23
C LEU A 116 7.79 13.49 4.17
N VAL A 117 6.81 12.84 4.79
CA VAL A 117 7.03 11.70 5.66
C VAL A 117 6.31 10.49 5.10
N TYR A 118 7.07 9.42 4.86
CA TYR A 118 6.54 8.12 4.50
C TYR A 118 6.83 7.12 5.62
N GLN A 119 5.81 6.45 6.14
CA GLN A 119 5.93 5.43 7.17
C GLN A 119 5.49 4.08 6.61
N TYR A 120 6.28 3.04 6.85
CA TYR A 120 5.99 1.69 6.39
C TYR A 120 6.14 0.66 7.52
N HIS A 121 5.03 0.04 7.95
CA HIS A 121 4.90 -0.86 9.10
C HIS A 121 4.34 -2.23 8.70
N PRO A 122 5.09 -3.06 7.96
CA PRO A 122 4.66 -4.39 7.51
C PRO A 122 4.51 -5.40 8.65
N SER A 123 5.14 -5.17 9.80
CA SER A 123 4.98 -5.99 11.01
C SER A 123 5.17 -5.17 12.28
N PRO A 124 4.71 -5.65 13.46
CA PRO A 124 4.92 -4.95 14.73
C PRO A 124 6.39 -4.69 15.08
N HIS A 125 7.29 -5.53 14.56
CA HIS A 125 8.73 -5.48 14.83
C HIS A 125 9.54 -4.85 13.71
N TYR A 126 8.87 -4.18 12.78
CA TYR A 126 9.55 -3.52 11.69
C TYR A 126 8.86 -2.21 11.34
N ARG A 127 9.60 -1.12 11.47
CA ARG A 127 9.15 0.21 11.09
C ARG A 127 10.19 0.89 10.23
N MET A 128 9.84 1.15 8.99
CA MET A 128 10.58 2.03 8.11
C MET A 128 9.92 3.41 8.15
N THR A 129 10.72 4.47 8.23
CA THR A 129 10.25 5.85 8.17
C THR A 129 11.23 6.64 7.33
N LEU A 130 10.74 7.15 6.21
CA LEU A 130 11.45 8.06 5.33
C LEU A 130 10.97 9.47 5.62
N THR A 131 11.90 10.37 5.93
CA THR A 131 11.63 11.78 6.19
C THR A 131 12.44 12.60 5.20
N ILE A 132 11.75 13.35 4.36
CA ILE A 132 12.34 14.27 3.39
C ILE A 132 12.07 15.68 3.90
N ARG A 133 13.12 16.48 4.08
CA ARG A 133 13.00 17.90 4.35
C ARG A 133 12.96 18.63 3.01
N THR A 134 11.89 19.39 2.80
CA THR A 134 11.68 20.15 1.58
C THR A 134 12.71 21.28 1.49
N GLY A 135 13.22 21.50 0.28
CA GLY A 135 14.08 22.64 -0.02
C GLY A 135 13.28 23.82 -0.58
N GLN A 136 13.99 24.87 -1.00
CA GLN A 136 13.37 26.12 -1.48
C GLN A 136 12.55 25.96 -2.77
N GLY A 137 12.81 24.93 -3.56
CA GLY A 137 12.09 24.67 -4.82
C GLY A 137 10.75 23.94 -4.62
N PHE A 138 10.44 23.51 -3.40
CA PHE A 138 9.23 22.73 -3.13
C PHE A 138 7.99 23.62 -3.02
N GLU A 139 6.99 23.39 -3.87
CA GLU A 139 5.76 24.17 -3.88
C GLU A 139 4.58 23.39 -3.27
N VAL A 140 4.12 23.79 -2.08
CA VAL A 140 3.02 23.08 -1.38
C VAL A 140 1.69 23.21 -2.14
N GLU A 141 1.43 24.35 -2.78
CA GLU A 141 0.21 24.60 -3.55
C GLU A 141 0.17 23.80 -4.87
N ALA A 142 1.34 23.45 -5.40
CA ALA A 142 1.54 22.63 -6.60
C ALA A 142 2.54 21.49 -6.28
N PRO A 143 2.11 20.49 -5.48
CA PRO A 143 3.02 19.52 -4.89
C PRO A 143 3.73 18.70 -5.97
N PRO A 144 5.00 18.31 -5.74
CA PRO A 144 5.74 17.51 -6.70
C PRO A 144 5.13 16.11 -6.86
N HIS A 145 5.35 15.53 -8.03
CA HIS A 145 5.12 14.12 -8.26
C HIS A 145 6.21 13.33 -7.53
N VAL A 146 5.81 12.30 -6.78
CA VAL A 146 6.73 11.47 -6.01
C VAL A 146 6.36 10.00 -6.20
N ALA A 147 7.36 9.17 -6.47
CA ALA A 147 7.27 7.72 -6.38
C ALA A 147 8.34 7.19 -5.42
N ILE A 148 7.98 6.20 -4.61
CA ILE A 148 8.90 5.52 -3.69
C ILE A 148 8.80 4.03 -3.98
N TRP A 149 9.93 3.34 -4.16
CA TRP A 149 9.93 1.89 -4.41
C TRP A 149 11.17 1.21 -3.85
N LEU A 150 11.12 -0.11 -3.86
CA LEU A 150 12.22 -0.99 -3.48
C LEU A 150 12.80 -1.70 -4.70
N GLU A 151 14.13 -1.78 -4.74
CA GLU A 151 14.88 -2.60 -5.69
C GLU A 151 15.72 -3.64 -4.96
N ASN A 152 15.99 -4.76 -5.65
CA ASN A 152 16.97 -5.73 -5.17
C ASN A 152 18.40 -5.32 -5.53
N ALA A 153 19.38 -6.10 -5.06
CA ALA A 153 20.79 -5.92 -5.39
C ALA A 153 21.11 -5.99 -6.89
N SER A 154 20.20 -6.53 -7.71
CA SER A 154 20.30 -6.60 -9.16
C SER A 154 19.51 -5.48 -9.87
N PHE A 155 19.10 -4.43 -9.15
CA PHE A 155 18.41 -3.25 -9.68
C PHE A 155 17.02 -3.52 -10.28
N TYR A 156 16.44 -4.68 -10.00
CA TYR A 156 15.07 -4.96 -10.40
C TYR A 156 14.09 -4.43 -9.36
N HIS A 157 12.96 -3.90 -9.85
CA HIS A 157 11.83 -3.50 -9.03
C HIS A 157 11.27 -4.68 -8.24
N ILE A 158 11.06 -4.48 -6.94
CA ILE A 158 10.43 -5.47 -6.05
C ILE A 158 9.01 -5.01 -5.71
N GLN A 159 8.88 -3.80 -5.18
CA GLN A 159 7.61 -3.26 -4.69
C GLN A 159 7.58 -1.74 -4.79
N THR A 160 6.48 -1.21 -5.30
CA THR A 160 6.14 0.21 -5.16
C THR A 160 5.55 0.45 -3.77
N LEU A 161 6.11 1.42 -3.06
CA LEU A 161 5.74 1.83 -1.71
C LEU A 161 4.82 3.07 -1.72
N HIS A 162 5.04 3.97 -2.67
CA HIS A 162 4.20 5.13 -2.90
C HIS A 162 4.10 5.43 -4.39
N GLU A 163 2.88 5.75 -4.84
CA GLU A 163 2.58 6.14 -6.21
C GLU A 163 2.13 7.60 -6.27
N PRO A 164 2.36 8.31 -7.39
CA PRO A 164 1.83 9.65 -7.59
C PRO A 164 0.31 9.70 -7.45
N ARG A 165 -0.22 10.79 -6.89
CA ARG A 165 -1.67 10.99 -6.69
C ARG A 165 -2.47 10.86 -7.99
N ASP A 166 -1.97 11.42 -9.08
CA ASP A 166 -2.49 11.21 -10.44
C ASP A 166 -1.54 10.28 -11.17
N LEU A 167 -1.95 9.03 -11.38
CA LEU A 167 -1.12 8.02 -12.04
C LEU A 167 -0.84 8.35 -13.52
N SER A 168 -1.77 9.02 -14.20
CA SER A 168 -1.62 9.31 -15.63
C SER A 168 -0.57 10.40 -15.86
N VAL A 169 -0.64 11.47 -15.07
CA VAL A 169 0.34 12.56 -15.09
C VAL A 169 1.65 12.10 -14.45
N GLY A 170 1.57 11.40 -13.33
CA GLY A 170 2.74 10.94 -12.57
C GLY A 170 3.63 9.97 -13.33
N ARG A 171 3.07 9.06 -14.15
CA ARG A 171 3.88 8.17 -15.00
C ARG A 171 4.63 8.92 -16.09
N ALA A 172 4.07 10.03 -16.60
CA ALA A 172 4.77 10.88 -17.56
C ALA A 172 5.86 11.74 -16.88
N ALA A 173 5.60 12.19 -15.66
CA ALA A 173 6.54 13.00 -14.86
C ALA A 173 7.69 12.17 -14.26
N LEU A 174 7.44 10.88 -13.96
CA LEU A 174 8.40 9.98 -13.30
C LEU A 174 8.71 8.78 -14.21
N PRO A 175 9.43 9.01 -15.32
CA PRO A 175 9.61 7.99 -16.35
C PRO A 175 10.48 6.81 -15.91
N TYR A 176 11.40 7.01 -14.96
CA TYR A 176 12.27 5.92 -14.50
C TYR A 176 11.50 4.91 -13.67
N TRP A 177 10.69 5.39 -12.72
CA TRP A 177 9.80 4.55 -11.94
C TRP A 177 8.77 3.84 -12.83
N ASP A 178 8.15 4.55 -13.79
CA ASP A 178 7.20 3.93 -14.72
C ASP A 178 7.86 2.81 -15.55
N PHE A 179 9.06 3.05 -16.08
CA PHE A 179 9.87 2.05 -16.79
C PHE A 179 10.12 0.81 -15.91
N LYS A 180 10.58 1.01 -14.67
CA LYS A 180 10.84 -0.08 -13.71
C LYS A 180 9.60 -0.91 -13.41
N VAL A 181 8.45 -0.26 -13.21
CA VAL A 181 7.17 -0.94 -12.94
C VAL A 181 6.70 -1.72 -14.17
N ARG A 182 6.75 -1.13 -15.37
CA ARG A 182 6.34 -1.82 -16.61
C ARG A 182 7.17 -3.06 -16.88
N GLY A 183 8.50 -2.95 -16.76
CA GLY A 183 9.40 -4.09 -16.93
C GLY A 183 9.09 -5.23 -15.96
N TRP A 184 8.73 -4.89 -14.72
CA TRP A 184 8.29 -5.87 -13.72
C TRP A 184 6.96 -6.54 -14.05
N GLU A 185 5.94 -5.75 -14.43
CA GLU A 185 4.63 -6.28 -14.82
C GLU A 185 4.73 -7.22 -16.01
N GLU A 186 5.54 -6.87 -17.01
CA GLU A 186 5.81 -7.73 -18.16
C GLU A 186 6.50 -9.03 -17.75
N ALA A 187 7.52 -8.96 -16.88
CA ALA A 187 8.21 -10.14 -16.38
C ALA A 187 7.26 -11.09 -15.63
N LYS A 188 6.35 -10.57 -14.79
CA LYS A 188 5.31 -11.37 -14.12
C LYS A 188 4.38 -12.07 -15.10
N LEU A 189 3.96 -11.38 -16.16
CA LEU A 189 3.09 -11.94 -17.18
C LEU A 189 3.80 -13.07 -17.96
N LYS A 190 5.06 -12.83 -18.38
CA LYS A 190 5.88 -13.85 -19.06
C LYS A 190 6.12 -15.07 -18.17
N ALA A 191 6.44 -14.87 -16.90
CA ALA A 191 6.63 -15.93 -15.90
C ALA A 191 5.38 -16.79 -15.74
N LYS A 192 4.20 -16.15 -15.60
CA LYS A 192 2.91 -16.84 -15.51
C LYS A 192 2.61 -17.66 -16.77
N ALA A 193 2.99 -17.17 -17.95
CA ALA A 193 2.80 -17.86 -19.22
C ALA A 193 3.79 -19.02 -19.43
N SER A 194 5.05 -18.88 -18.98
CA SER A 194 6.10 -19.88 -19.15
C SER A 194 6.16 -20.93 -18.04
N GLY A 195 5.44 -20.69 -16.92
CA GLY A 195 5.51 -21.52 -15.71
C GLY A 195 6.85 -21.43 -14.98
N LYS A 196 7.69 -20.45 -15.34
CA LYS A 196 8.98 -20.17 -14.70
C LYS A 196 8.83 -19.05 -13.68
N ASP A 197 9.80 -18.95 -12.78
CA ASP A 197 9.93 -17.82 -11.88
C ASP A 197 10.31 -16.53 -12.66
N PRO A 198 9.80 -15.34 -12.28
CA PRO A 198 10.13 -14.08 -12.95
C PRO A 198 11.64 -13.78 -13.04
N ILE A 199 12.44 -14.20 -12.06
CA ILE A 199 13.91 -14.02 -12.08
C ILE A 199 14.54 -14.85 -13.18
N GLN A 200 14.09 -16.10 -13.34
CA GLN A 200 14.60 -16.96 -14.40
C GLN A 200 14.26 -16.40 -15.77
N GLN A 201 13.12 -15.72 -15.91
CA GLN A 201 12.70 -15.12 -17.16
C GLN A 201 13.53 -13.87 -17.51
N LEU A 202 13.89 -13.04 -16.53
CA LEU A 202 14.77 -11.88 -16.71
C LEU A 202 16.24 -12.30 -16.92
N ALA A 203 16.70 -13.34 -16.22
CA ALA A 203 18.05 -13.89 -16.38
C ALA A 203 18.25 -14.63 -17.72
N THR A 204 17.19 -15.10 -18.38
CA THR A 204 17.33 -15.68 -19.72
C THR A 204 17.67 -14.68 -20.82
N ASP A 205 17.51 -13.37 -20.57
CA ASP A 205 17.83 -12.30 -21.53
C ASP A 205 19.27 -11.77 -21.35
N GLY A 206 19.83 -11.86 -20.13
CA GLY A 206 21.22 -11.48 -19.83
C GLY A 206 22.08 -12.68 -19.46
N THR A 207 23.04 -13.08 -20.31
CA THR A 207 23.95 -14.21 -20.05
C THR A 207 24.80 -14.05 -18.78
N SER A 208 24.30 -14.48 -17.61
CA SER A 208 25.11 -14.92 -16.47
C SER A 208 24.26 -15.80 -15.54
N GLY A 209 24.82 -16.95 -15.12
CA GLY A 209 24.10 -17.91 -14.29
C GLY A 209 23.68 -17.32 -12.94
N ALA A 210 22.44 -17.59 -12.53
CA ALA A 210 21.87 -17.12 -11.28
C ALA A 210 22.69 -17.58 -10.06
N THR A 211 23.43 -16.66 -9.44
CA THR A 211 23.63 -16.72 -7.99
C THR A 211 22.26 -16.62 -7.32
N ARG A 212 22.08 -17.36 -6.21
CA ARG A 212 20.83 -17.52 -5.46
C ARG A 212 20.39 -16.24 -4.69
N ASN A 213 20.72 -15.05 -5.23
CA ASN A 213 20.90 -13.80 -4.48
C ASN A 213 19.87 -12.72 -4.85
N SER A 214 18.77 -13.11 -5.48
CA SER A 214 17.71 -12.19 -5.88
C SER A 214 16.37 -12.91 -5.66
N SER A 215 15.43 -12.18 -5.08
CA SER A 215 14.01 -12.46 -4.95
C SER A 215 13.19 -11.27 -5.46
N PHE A 216 11.94 -11.51 -5.83
CA PHE A 216 10.94 -10.47 -6.08
C PHE A 216 9.91 -10.35 -4.96
N ASP A 217 10.00 -11.20 -3.93
CA ASP A 217 9.16 -11.08 -2.74
C ASP A 217 9.78 -10.06 -1.79
N PRO A 218 9.11 -8.92 -1.49
CA PRO A 218 9.58 -7.97 -0.50
C PRO A 218 9.85 -8.59 0.87
N ALA A 219 9.11 -9.64 1.24
CA ALA A 219 9.31 -10.34 2.51
C ALA A 219 10.71 -10.93 2.62
N ASP A 220 11.30 -11.38 1.51
CA ASP A 220 12.65 -11.94 1.50
C ASP A 220 13.75 -10.92 1.82
N TYR A 221 13.42 -9.62 1.78
CA TYR A 221 14.34 -8.52 2.09
C TYR A 221 13.98 -7.81 3.38
N ILE A 222 12.71 -7.50 3.59
CA ILE A 222 12.25 -6.64 4.69
C ILE A 222 12.11 -7.47 5.98
N LEU A 223 11.66 -8.72 5.86
CA LEU A 223 11.43 -9.65 6.97
C LEU A 223 11.93 -11.06 6.58
N PRO A 224 13.23 -11.24 6.30
CA PRO A 224 13.74 -12.47 5.71
C PRO A 224 13.45 -13.68 6.61
N ALA A 225 12.86 -14.72 6.03
CA ALA A 225 12.61 -15.98 6.75
C ALA A 225 13.89 -16.67 7.24
N ALA A 226 15.02 -16.39 6.59
CA ALA A 226 16.36 -16.87 6.95
C ALA A 226 17.26 -15.68 7.30
N PRO A 227 17.21 -15.15 8.53
CA PRO A 227 17.99 -13.98 8.94
C PRO A 227 19.51 -14.21 8.89
N ASP A 228 19.96 -15.47 8.87
CA ASP A 228 21.38 -15.84 8.74
C ASP A 228 21.93 -15.70 7.30
N ASN A 229 21.07 -15.42 6.32
CA ASN A 229 21.47 -15.12 4.94
C ASN A 229 20.75 -13.85 4.45
N PRO A 230 21.08 -12.69 5.04
CA PRO A 230 20.42 -11.43 4.71
C PRO A 230 20.74 -10.99 3.28
N MET A 231 19.72 -10.58 2.53
CA MET A 231 19.90 -9.99 1.20
C MET A 231 19.83 -8.46 1.28
N PRO A 232 20.78 -7.72 0.70
CA PRO A 232 20.69 -6.27 0.60
C PRO A 232 19.63 -5.87 -0.43
N TYR A 233 19.05 -4.69 -0.22
CA TYR A 233 18.06 -4.10 -1.11
C TYR A 233 18.20 -2.58 -1.07
N ARG A 234 17.53 -1.88 -1.98
CA ARG A 234 17.62 -0.43 -2.10
C ARG A 234 16.24 0.19 -1.96
N LEU A 235 16.17 1.34 -1.32
CA LEU A 235 15.01 2.22 -1.37
C LEU A 235 15.32 3.37 -2.30
N LEU A 236 14.41 3.65 -3.23
CA LEU A 236 14.54 4.70 -4.22
C LEU A 236 13.37 5.66 -4.13
N ILE A 237 13.65 6.92 -4.48
CA ILE A 237 12.67 7.99 -4.63
C ILE A 237 12.93 8.66 -5.96
N GLU A 238 11.88 8.85 -6.76
CA GLU A 238 11.90 9.75 -7.90
C GLU A 238 10.95 10.90 -7.61
N ILE A 239 11.43 12.13 -7.82
CA ILE A 239 10.68 13.34 -7.53
C ILE A 239 10.78 14.32 -8.71
N ASP A 240 9.65 14.93 -9.06
CA ASP A 240 9.55 15.91 -10.14
C ASP A 240 8.63 17.06 -9.73
N GLN A 241 9.05 18.31 -9.99
CA GLN A 241 8.26 19.49 -9.70
C GLN A 241 7.50 19.95 -10.96
N PRO A 242 6.15 19.96 -10.93
CA PRO A 242 5.36 20.36 -12.08
C PRO A 242 5.75 21.74 -12.63
N ASN A 243 5.85 21.83 -13.96
CA ASN A 243 6.04 23.06 -14.73
C ASN A 243 7.38 23.80 -14.52
N ASP A 244 8.36 23.19 -13.85
CA ASP A 244 9.70 23.78 -13.70
C ASP A 244 10.63 23.52 -14.90
N HIS A 245 10.16 22.68 -15.84
CA HIS A 245 10.84 22.28 -17.08
C HIS A 245 12.21 21.61 -16.86
N GLN A 246 12.44 21.02 -15.67
CA GLN A 246 13.60 20.18 -15.42
C GLN A 246 13.21 18.70 -15.37
N PRO A 247 14.14 17.79 -15.68
CA PRO A 247 13.93 16.36 -15.46
C PRO A 247 13.76 16.03 -13.97
N SER A 248 13.04 14.96 -13.69
CA SER A 248 12.95 14.36 -12.37
C SER A 248 14.33 13.99 -11.82
N LEU A 249 14.45 13.92 -10.49
CA LEU A 249 15.66 13.46 -9.82
C LEU A 249 15.40 12.17 -9.05
N VAL A 250 16.38 11.26 -9.09
CA VAL A 250 16.34 9.99 -8.39
C VAL A 250 17.33 10.00 -7.22
N TYR A 251 16.81 9.67 -6.04
CA TYR A 251 17.57 9.50 -4.81
C TYR A 251 17.50 8.04 -4.39
N SER A 252 18.57 7.51 -3.80
CA SER A 252 18.57 6.13 -3.33
C SER A 252 19.37 5.93 -2.05
N VAL A 253 19.04 4.88 -1.33
CA VAL A 253 19.86 4.36 -0.24
C VAL A 253 19.89 2.83 -0.32
N GLU A 254 21.07 2.26 -0.15
CA GLU A 254 21.24 0.81 -0.01
C GLU A 254 21.08 0.41 1.45
N ILE A 255 20.29 -0.63 1.69
CA ILE A 255 19.97 -1.17 3.00
C ILE A 255 20.63 -2.54 3.10
N ASP A 256 21.74 -2.58 3.83
CA ASP A 256 22.42 -3.82 4.15
C ASP A 256 21.80 -4.46 5.40
N ASN A 257 21.14 -5.60 5.20
CA ASN A 257 20.56 -6.39 6.28
C ASN A 257 21.62 -7.14 7.11
N ALA A 258 22.85 -7.32 6.62
CA ALA A 258 23.96 -7.90 7.38
C ALA A 258 24.54 -6.90 8.40
N ALA A 259 24.48 -5.60 8.09
CA ALA A 259 24.95 -4.51 8.94
C ALA A 259 23.84 -3.46 9.12
N PRO A 260 22.72 -3.79 9.79
CA PRO A 260 21.56 -2.94 9.85
C PRO A 260 21.86 -1.62 10.56
N ARG A 261 21.69 -0.51 9.84
CA ARG A 261 21.76 0.84 10.40
C ARG A 261 20.36 1.37 10.66
N ALA A 262 20.20 1.97 11.83
CA ALA A 262 18.93 2.61 12.19
C ALA A 262 18.68 3.88 11.36
N PHE A 263 19.72 4.64 11.00
CA PHE A 263 19.63 5.92 10.28
C PHE A 263 20.55 5.91 9.06
N GLN A 264 20.01 6.31 7.90
CA GLN A 264 20.73 6.31 6.62
C GLN A 264 20.27 7.50 5.77
N LEU A 265 21.21 8.26 5.19
CA LEU A 265 20.89 9.35 4.27
C LEU A 265 20.72 8.79 2.86
N LEU A 266 19.80 9.37 2.09
CA LEU A 266 19.68 9.06 0.67
C LEU A 266 20.66 9.91 -0.13
N ASP A 267 21.29 9.28 -1.10
CA ASP A 267 22.19 9.92 -2.05
C ASP A 267 21.44 10.25 -3.35
N LEU A 268 21.70 11.43 -3.91
CA LEU A 268 21.28 11.77 -5.27
C LEU A 268 22.06 10.89 -6.25
N VAL A 269 21.36 10.00 -6.97
CA VAL A 269 22.00 9.07 -7.92
C VAL A 269 21.99 9.57 -9.35
N GLY A 270 21.09 10.49 -9.69
CA GLY A 270 21.06 11.11 -11.02
C GLY A 270 19.67 11.51 -11.47
N TYR A 271 19.58 11.90 -12.73
CA TYR A 271 18.33 12.13 -13.43
C TYR A 271 18.12 11.05 -14.51
N PRO A 272 16.87 10.68 -14.82
CA PRO A 272 16.62 9.65 -15.80
C PRO A 272 16.67 10.17 -17.23
N LYS A 273 17.26 9.36 -18.10
CA LYS A 273 17.34 9.63 -19.53
C LYS A 273 17.09 8.34 -20.30
N GLN A 274 16.20 8.43 -21.29
CA GLN A 274 16.00 7.35 -22.24
C GLN A 274 17.22 7.26 -23.15
N GLU A 275 17.77 6.06 -23.28
CA GLU A 275 18.85 5.74 -24.22
C GLU A 275 18.26 5.14 -25.49
N ASP A 276 19.12 4.89 -26.48
CA ASP A 276 18.71 4.10 -27.65
C ASP A 276 18.26 2.71 -27.19
N ASP A 277 17.26 2.15 -27.87
CA ASP A 277 16.76 0.81 -27.58
C ASP A 277 17.91 -0.22 -27.64
N ASP A 278 17.82 -1.25 -26.81
CA ASP A 278 18.83 -2.31 -26.77
C ASP A 278 18.89 -3.11 -28.09
N GLU A 279 19.84 -4.05 -28.19
CA GLU A 279 20.00 -4.89 -29.39
C GLU A 279 18.73 -5.71 -29.76
N ASN A 280 17.82 -5.88 -28.81
CA ASN A 280 16.54 -6.58 -28.96
C ASN A 280 15.36 -5.64 -29.25
N GLY A 281 15.60 -4.31 -29.33
CA GLY A 281 14.58 -3.30 -29.54
C GLY A 281 13.76 -2.98 -28.29
N ASN A 282 14.28 -3.27 -27.10
CA ASN A 282 13.64 -2.90 -25.85
C ASN A 282 14.08 -1.51 -25.41
N GLU A 283 13.13 -0.76 -24.85
CA GLU A 283 13.37 0.54 -24.23
C GLU A 283 14.42 0.45 -23.12
N VAL A 284 15.36 1.40 -23.09
CA VAL A 284 16.40 1.50 -22.06
C VAL A 284 16.34 2.86 -21.37
N TRP A 285 16.35 2.84 -20.04
CA TRP A 285 16.48 4.04 -19.21
C TRP A 285 17.69 3.92 -18.29
N ALA A 286 18.53 4.96 -18.27
CA ALA A 286 19.68 5.06 -17.40
C ALA A 286 19.64 6.34 -16.57
N LEU A 287 20.38 6.32 -15.46
CA LEU A 287 20.55 7.48 -14.58
C LEU A 287 21.86 8.18 -14.91
N TYR A 288 21.77 9.46 -15.26
CA TYR A 288 22.90 10.30 -15.61
C TYR A 288 23.25 11.24 -14.46
N PHE A 289 24.53 11.60 -14.36
CA PHE A 289 24.98 12.58 -13.37
C PHE A 289 24.37 13.94 -13.66
N VAL A 290 23.85 14.58 -12.61
CA VAL A 290 23.37 15.95 -12.67
C VAL A 290 24.50 16.90 -13.06
N ASP A 291 24.20 17.82 -13.96
CA ASP A 291 25.14 18.84 -14.45
C ASP A 291 24.62 20.27 -14.16
N GLU A 292 25.29 21.27 -14.73
CA GLU A 292 24.94 22.69 -14.53
C GLU A 292 23.56 23.09 -15.06
N GLN A 293 22.84 22.21 -15.77
CA GLN A 293 21.50 22.50 -16.28
C GLN A 293 20.42 22.40 -15.19
N PHE A 294 20.74 21.79 -14.06
CA PHE A 294 19.80 21.60 -12.96
C PHE A 294 19.93 22.72 -11.93
N HIS A 295 18.80 23.35 -11.62
CA HIS A 295 18.68 24.45 -10.68
C HIS A 295 17.51 24.23 -9.72
N SER A 296 16.25 24.40 -10.17
CA SER A 296 15.08 24.21 -9.28
C SER A 296 14.92 22.77 -8.81
N ALA A 297 15.23 21.77 -9.64
CA ALA A 297 15.11 20.38 -9.23
C ALA A 297 16.07 20.02 -8.08
N LEU A 298 17.29 20.59 -8.08
CA LEU A 298 18.27 20.41 -7.01
C LEU A 298 17.86 21.07 -5.69
N THR A 299 16.91 22.01 -5.71
CA THR A 299 16.41 22.68 -4.50
C THR A 299 15.11 22.08 -3.98
N LEU A 300 14.62 20.96 -4.54
CA LEU A 300 13.41 20.28 -4.07
C LEU A 300 13.61 19.58 -2.72
N ILE A 301 14.77 18.94 -2.52
CA ILE A 301 15.09 18.18 -1.33
C ILE A 301 16.33 18.79 -0.68
N ASP A 302 16.19 19.28 0.56
CA ASP A 302 17.34 19.69 1.38
C ASP A 302 18.06 18.45 1.94
N SER A 303 17.29 17.49 2.45
CA SER A 303 17.81 16.21 2.94
C SER A 303 16.74 15.14 2.95
N ALA A 304 17.14 13.89 2.76
CA ALA A 304 16.26 12.73 2.91
C ALA A 304 16.91 11.70 3.83
N LEU A 305 16.19 11.33 4.89
CA LEU A 305 16.63 10.43 5.94
C LEU A 305 15.73 9.20 5.99
N LEU A 306 16.33 8.03 5.86
CA LEU A 306 15.70 6.75 6.13
C LEU A 306 16.00 6.30 7.55
N THR A 307 14.95 6.00 8.30
CA THR A 307 15.02 5.36 9.62
C THR A 307 14.40 3.96 9.54
N ILE A 308 15.10 2.94 10.06
CA ILE A 308 14.55 1.57 10.17
C ILE A 308 14.70 1.09 11.61
N ASP A 309 13.56 0.87 12.27
CA ASP A 309 13.43 0.24 13.58
C ASP A 309 13.03 -1.24 13.41
N ARG A 310 13.72 -2.14 14.12
CA ARG A 310 13.57 -3.60 14.02
C ARG A 310 13.31 -4.27 15.38
N ASN A 311 12.69 -3.56 16.33
CA ASN A 311 12.49 -3.99 17.73
C ASN A 311 11.23 -4.83 17.98
#